data_AF-A0A6G9SRS8-F1
#
_entry.id   AF-A0A6G9SRS8-F1
#
_cell.length_a   1.000
_cell.length_b   1.000
_cell.length_c   1.000
_cell.angle_alpha   90.00
_cell.angle_beta   90.00
_cell.angle_gamma   90.00
#
_symmetry.space_group_name_H-M   'P 1'
#
loop_
_entity.id
_entity.type
_entity.pdbx_description
1 polymer ?
#
loop_
_entity_poly.entity_id
_entity_poly.type
_entity_poly.pdbx_seq_one_letter_code
_entity_poly.pdbx_strand_id
1 'polypeptide(L)' 'MPTQKPRVTVRFEEDEYEKLKQWAESEIRTVPQLVYAVVIKALQEKFKGE' A
#
# COMPACT_ATOMS: atom_id res chain seq x y z
N MET A 1 18.81 -11.68 -10.19
CA MET A 1 19.20 -11.08 -8.89
C MET A 1 17.93 -10.74 -8.14
N PRO A 2 17.76 -11.17 -6.87
CA PRO A 2 16.61 -10.73 -6.09
C PRO A 2 16.69 -9.21 -6.00
N THR A 3 15.66 -8.55 -6.50
CA THR A 3 15.62 -7.09 -6.59
C THR A 3 15.72 -6.54 -5.16
N GLN A 4 16.84 -5.92 -4.79
CA GLN A 4 17.04 -5.27 -3.49
C GLN A 4 16.26 -3.95 -3.43
N LYS A 5 14.95 -3.99 -3.70
CA LYS A 5 14.11 -2.83 -3.45
C LYS A 5 14.07 -2.60 -1.94
N PRO A 6 14.21 -1.35 -1.46
CA PRO A 6 14.01 -1.01 -0.06
C PRO A 6 12.68 -1.58 0.45
N ARG A 7 12.69 -2.10 1.68
CA ARG A 7 11.51 -2.69 2.31
C ARG A 7 11.12 -1.86 3.52
N VAL A 8 9.81 -1.68 3.69
CA VAL A 8 9.21 -1.08 4.87
C VAL A 8 8.24 -2.09 5.46
N THR A 9 8.24 -2.22 6.79
CA THR A 9 7.25 -3.00 7.54
C THR A 9 6.33 -2.03 8.25
N VAL A 10 5.02 -2.19 8.03
CA VAL A 10 3.97 -1.40 8.69
C VAL A 10 3.14 -2.33 9.55
N ARG A 11 2.76 -1.88 10.74
CA ARG A 11 1.84 -2.59 11.63
C ARG A 11 0.54 -1.79 11.68
N PHE A 12 -0.57 -2.50 11.66
CA PHE A 12 -1.92 -1.95 11.76
C PHE A 12 -2.59 -2.59 12.97
N GLU A 13 -3.55 -1.89 13.54
CA GLU A 13 -4.48 -2.52 14.46
C GLU A 13 -5.34 -3.56 13.72
N GLU A 14 -5.91 -4.51 14.44
CA GLU A 14 -6.65 -5.63 13.85
C GLU A 14 -7.86 -5.13 13.02
N ASP A 15 -8.61 -4.15 13.53
CA ASP A 15 -9.78 -3.62 12.85
C ASP A 15 -9.42 -2.80 11.59
N GLU A 16 -8.28 -2.12 11.61
CA GLU A 16 -7.73 -1.42 10.44
C GLU A 16 -7.31 -2.41 9.36
N TYR A 17 -6.63 -3.49 9.74
CA TYR A 17 -6.18 -4.51 8.81
C TYR A 17 -7.37 -5.20 8.12
N GLU A 18 -8.45 -5.46 8.86
CA GLU A 18 -9.62 -6.12 8.30
C GLU A 18 -10.40 -5.23 7.32
N LYS A 19 -10.43 -3.92 7.56
CA LYS A 19 -10.92 -2.94 6.57
C LYS A 19 -10.05 -2.95 5.30
N LEU A 20 -8.73 -2.95 5.45
CA LEU A 20 -7.79 -3.01 4.32
C LEU A 20 -7.95 -4.31 3.52
N LYS A 21 -8.18 -5.44 4.18
CA LYS A 21 -8.39 -6.74 3.55
C LYS A 21 -9.67 -6.76 2.73
N GLN A 22 -10.79 -6.30 3.30
CA GLN A 22 -12.07 -6.18 2.57
C GLN A 22 -11.93 -5.28 1.33
N TRP A 23 -11.25 -4.14 1.47
CA TRP A 23 -11.01 -3.25 0.35
C TRP A 23 -10.12 -3.91 -0.72
N ALA A 24 -9.01 -4.53 -0.30
CA ALA A 24 -8.09 -5.19 -1.21
C ALA A 24 -8.77 -6.31 -2.00
N GLU A 25 -9.61 -7.13 -1.37
CA GLU A 25 -10.35 -8.22 -2.04
C GLU A 25 -11.27 -7.70 -3.15
N SER A 26 -11.85 -6.50 -2.97
CA SER A 26 -12.75 -5.90 -3.96
C SER A 26 -12.05 -5.31 -5.18
N GLU A 27 -10.81 -4.83 -5.06
CA GLU A 27 -10.15 -4.02 -6.11
C GLU A 27 -8.79 -4.53 -6.58
N ILE A 28 -7.92 -4.99 -5.66
CA ILE A 28 -6.47 -5.15 -5.91
C ILE A 28 -5.91 -6.52 -5.47
N ARG A 29 -6.76 -7.42 -4.94
CA ARG A 29 -6.48 -8.80 -4.47
C ARG A 29 -5.65 -8.94 -3.18
N THR A 30 -4.72 -8.02 -2.87
CA THR A 30 -3.88 -8.15 -1.66
C THR A 30 -3.65 -6.82 -0.94
N VAL A 31 -3.61 -6.86 0.40
CA VAL A 31 -3.35 -5.68 1.24
C VAL A 31 -2.04 -4.98 0.89
N PRO A 32 -0.89 -5.68 0.68
CA PRO A 32 0.36 -5.01 0.30
C PRO A 32 0.26 -4.23 -1.02
N GLN A 33 -0.46 -4.75 -2.01
CA GLN A 33 -0.63 -4.05 -3.29
C GLN A 33 -1.56 -2.84 -3.15
N LEU A 34 -2.60 -2.94 -2.34
CA LEU A 34 -3.47 -1.81 -2.00
C LEU A 34 -2.68 -0.69 -1.33
N VAL A 35 -1.91 -1.02 -0.28
CA VAL A 35 -1.05 -0.06 0.43
C VAL A 35 -0.07 0.59 -0.54
N TYR A 36 0.57 -0.20 -1.42
CA TYR A 36 1.47 0.34 -2.44
C TYR A 36 0.76 1.33 -3.38
N ALA A 37 -0.42 0.98 -3.90
CA ALA A 37 -1.16 1.84 -4.82
C ALA A 37 -1.55 3.19 -4.18
N VAL A 38 -2.06 3.15 -2.94
CA VAL A 38 -2.42 4.34 -2.18
C VAL A 38 -1.20 5.22 -1.92
N VAL A 39 -0.09 4.63 -1.47
CA VAL A 39 1.15 5.38 -1.18
C VAL A 39 1.73 5.99 -2.45
N ILE A 40 1.78 5.26 -3.57
CA ILE A 40 2.28 5.81 -4.85
C ILE A 40 1.42 6.97 -5.32
N LYS A 41 0.09 6.87 -5.22
CA LYS A 41 -0.81 7.97 -5.56
C LYS A 41 -0.54 9.20 -4.69
N ALA A 42 -0.41 9.01 -3.37
CA ALA A 42 -0.11 10.10 -2.44
C ALA A 42 1.26 10.74 -2.72
N LEU A 43 2.28 9.94 -3.06
CA LEU A 43 3.60 10.46 -3.46
C LEU A 43 3.51 11.28 -4.74
N GLN A 44 2.80 10.78 -5.76
CA GLN A 44 2.60 11.49 -7.01
C GLN A 44 1.87 12.81 -6.81
N GLU A 45 0.86 12.86 -5.95
CA GLU A 45 0.14 14.08 -5.61
C GLU A 45 1.03 15.05 -4.81
N LYS A 46 1.82 14.53 -3.87
CA LYS A 46 2.71 15.34 -3.02
C LYS A 46 3.83 16.01 -3.79
N PHE A 47 4.39 15.31 -4.77
CA PHE A 47 5.53 15.76 -5.59
C PHE A 47 5.08 16.15 -7.02
N LYS A 48 3.79 16.43 -7.22
CA LYS A 48 3.27 16.89 -8.52
C LYS A 48 3.74 18.32 -8.79
N GLY A 49 4.81 18.46 -9.59
CA GLY A 49 5.32 19.76 -10.03
C GLY A 49 6.73 20.13 -9.55
N GLU A 50 7.43 19.20 -8.88
CA GLU A 50 8.91 19.15 -8.93
C GLU A 50 9.37 18.54 -10.27
#